data_AF-A0A963V6E7-F1
#
_entry.id   AF-A0A963V6E7-F1
#
_cell.length_a   1.000
_cell.length_b   1.000
_cell.length_c   1.000
_cell.angle_alpha   90.00
_cell.angle_beta   90.00
_cell.angle_gamma   90.00
#
_symmetry.space_group_name_H-M   'P 1'
#
loop_
_entity.id
_entity.type
_entity.pdbx_description
1 polymer ?
#
loop_
_entity_poly.entity_id
_entity_poly.type
_entity_poly.pdbx_seq_one_letter_code
_entity_poly.pdbx_strand_id
1 'polypeptide(L)'
;FGWPSYCRTPERDPSRAETAAMADIMGSGGLAWHEWKKHGRCSGLSSDQYFDTARMAYSAVAIPEVFAALDRDVTLPATVVEEAFLEANPGLTPAMITITCKSGMIGEARICLTKDLEPRACGLDVARDCRMPDARMNAVR
;
A
#
# COMPACT_ATOMS: atom_id res chain seq x y z
N PHE A 1 -8.50 -5.17 17.10
CA PHE A 1 -8.48 -3.71 16.95
C PHE A 1 -8.60 -3.38 15.48
N GLY A 2 -9.13 -2.21 15.15
CA GLY A 2 -9.37 -1.78 13.77
C GLY A 2 -9.05 -0.30 13.63
N TRP A 3 -8.91 0.16 12.40
CA TRP A 3 -8.67 1.55 12.07
C TRP A 3 -10.00 2.28 11.80
N PRO A 4 -10.06 3.61 12.03
CA PRO A 4 -11.24 4.38 11.68
C PRO A 4 -11.53 4.28 10.18
N SER A 5 -12.81 4.15 9.82
CA SER A 5 -13.24 4.09 8.43
C SER A 5 -14.55 4.84 8.24
N TYR A 6 -14.75 5.38 7.03
CA TYR A 6 -15.93 6.16 6.65
C TYR A 6 -16.25 7.30 7.63
N CYS A 7 -15.21 8.01 8.08
CA CYS A 7 -15.35 9.14 8.99
C CYS A 7 -16.14 10.29 8.35
N ARG A 8 -16.84 11.07 9.19
CA ARG A 8 -17.39 12.36 8.78
C ARG A 8 -16.26 13.39 8.76
N THR A 9 -16.24 14.23 7.74
CA THR A 9 -15.29 15.33 7.60
C THR A 9 -16.02 16.59 7.10
N PRO A 10 -15.60 17.81 7.50
CA PRO A 10 -16.08 19.04 6.88
C PRO A 10 -15.42 19.32 5.52
N GLU A 11 -14.33 18.62 5.20
CA GLU A 11 -13.58 18.81 3.96
C GLU A 11 -14.41 18.42 2.73
N ARG A 12 -14.19 19.15 1.63
CA ARG A 12 -14.85 18.81 0.37
C ARG A 12 -14.37 17.45 -0.15
N ASP A 13 -15.29 16.73 -0.77
CA ASP A 13 -14.94 15.58 -1.57
C ASP A 13 -14.09 16.00 -2.80
N PRO A 14 -13.21 15.11 -3.29
CA PRO A 14 -12.40 15.39 -4.47
C PRO A 14 -13.28 15.45 -5.73
N SER A 15 -12.84 16.27 -6.67
CA SER A 15 -13.36 16.31 -8.02
C SER A 15 -12.99 15.02 -8.79
N ARG A 16 -13.68 14.80 -9.91
CA ARG A 16 -13.34 13.70 -10.82
C ARG A 16 -11.92 13.82 -11.40
N ALA A 17 -11.42 15.04 -11.57
CA ALA A 17 -10.08 15.27 -12.08
C ALA A 17 -9.03 14.85 -11.05
N GLU A 18 -9.22 15.23 -9.78
CA GLU A 18 -8.32 14.83 -8.68
C GLU A 18 -8.24 13.31 -8.52
N THR A 19 -9.38 12.60 -8.58
CA THR A 19 -9.34 11.13 -8.49
C THR A 19 -8.79 10.47 -9.75
N ALA A 20 -9.08 11.00 -10.95
CA ALA A 20 -8.52 10.49 -12.19
C ALA A 20 -6.99 10.61 -12.24
N ALA A 21 -6.44 11.68 -11.65
CA ALA A 21 -5.00 11.90 -11.57
C ALA A 21 -4.26 10.87 -10.69
N MET A 22 -4.97 10.05 -9.91
CA MET A 22 -4.37 9.00 -9.06
C MET A 22 -4.47 7.59 -9.66
N ALA A 23 -5.00 7.46 -10.89
CA ALA A 23 -5.22 6.17 -11.52
C ALA A 23 -3.91 5.39 -11.79
N ASP A 24 -2.79 6.08 -11.94
CA ASP A 24 -1.46 5.51 -12.14
C ASP A 24 -0.95 4.73 -10.91
N ILE A 25 -1.27 5.18 -9.69
CA ILE A 25 -0.80 4.52 -8.46
C ILE A 25 -1.91 3.80 -7.68
N MET A 26 -3.18 4.11 -7.95
CA MET A 26 -4.36 3.50 -7.30
C MET A 26 -5.19 2.64 -8.26
N GLY A 27 -4.76 2.46 -9.51
CA GLY A 27 -5.39 1.61 -10.53
C GLY A 27 -6.61 2.21 -11.23
N SER A 28 -7.40 3.07 -10.57
CA SER A 28 -8.47 3.84 -11.23
C SER A 28 -8.94 5.02 -10.38
N GLY A 29 -9.57 6.01 -11.02
CA GLY A 29 -10.23 7.11 -10.29
C GLY A 29 -11.41 6.67 -9.43
N GLY A 30 -12.05 5.54 -9.77
CA GLY A 30 -13.10 4.93 -8.93
C GLY A 30 -12.54 4.36 -7.63
N LEU A 31 -11.37 3.70 -7.69
CA LEU A 31 -10.65 3.23 -6.51
C LEU A 31 -10.13 4.41 -5.68
N ALA A 32 -9.52 5.42 -6.30
CA ALA A 32 -9.09 6.63 -5.58
C ALA A 32 -10.25 7.32 -4.84
N TRP A 33 -11.44 7.40 -5.45
CA TRP A 33 -12.65 7.88 -4.78
C TRP A 33 -13.08 7.00 -3.59
N HIS A 34 -13.00 5.68 -3.73
CA HIS A 34 -13.29 4.75 -2.64
C HIS A 34 -12.34 4.95 -1.47
N GLU A 35 -11.04 5.03 -1.73
CA GLU A 35 -9.99 5.24 -0.72
C GLU A 35 -10.18 6.56 0.02
N TRP A 36 -10.51 7.64 -0.69
CA TRP A 36 -10.88 8.91 -0.04
C TRP A 36 -12.05 8.72 0.94
N LYS A 37 -13.18 8.15 0.48
CA LYS A 37 -14.37 8.00 1.33
C LYS A 37 -14.12 7.14 2.56
N LYS A 38 -13.36 6.05 2.39
CA LYS A 38 -13.15 5.05 3.43
C LYS A 38 -12.04 5.44 4.40
N HIS A 39 -10.93 5.99 3.89
CA HIS A 39 -9.71 6.24 4.64
C HIS A 39 -9.31 7.72 4.64
N GLY A 40 -9.37 8.40 3.50
CA GLY A 40 -8.97 9.81 3.37
C GLY A 40 -9.74 10.75 4.31
N ARG A 41 -11.06 10.61 4.43
CA ARG A 41 -11.89 11.41 5.35
C ARG A 41 -11.50 11.26 6.83
N CYS A 42 -10.84 10.16 7.20
CA CYS A 42 -10.38 9.91 8.57
C CYS A 42 -9.02 10.55 8.88
N SER A 43 -8.29 11.05 7.86
CA SER A 43 -6.95 11.62 8.03
C SER A 43 -6.95 13.01 8.67
N GLY A 44 -8.06 13.75 8.52
CA GLY A 44 -8.14 15.18 8.87
C GLY A 44 -7.52 16.11 7.83
N LEU A 45 -7.04 15.58 6.70
CA LEU A 45 -6.55 16.36 5.56
C LEU A 45 -7.69 16.73 4.60
N SER A 46 -7.50 17.82 3.86
CA SER A 46 -8.30 18.09 2.66
C SER A 46 -8.00 17.04 1.58
N SER A 47 -8.90 16.91 0.61
CA SER A 47 -8.83 15.83 -0.39
C SER A 47 -7.61 15.93 -1.33
N ASP A 48 -7.20 17.14 -1.67
CA ASP A 48 -5.96 17.43 -2.40
C ASP A 48 -4.72 17.03 -1.58
N GLN A 49 -4.62 17.49 -0.33
CA GLN A 49 -3.50 17.16 0.57
C GLN A 49 -3.40 15.65 0.82
N TYR A 50 -4.53 14.96 0.95
CA TYR A 50 -4.54 13.50 1.11
C TYR A 50 -3.93 12.79 -0.10
N PHE A 51 -4.31 13.18 -1.32
CA PHE A 51 -3.78 12.53 -2.52
C PHE A 51 -2.32 12.89 -2.79
N ASP A 52 -1.91 14.13 -2.53
CA ASP A 52 -0.50 14.52 -2.60
C ASP A 52 0.34 13.73 -1.58
N THR A 53 -0.15 13.59 -0.35
CA THR A 53 0.49 12.79 0.70
C THR A 53 0.59 11.32 0.30
N ALA A 54 -0.49 10.74 -0.25
CA ALA A 54 -0.50 9.37 -0.74
C ALA A 54 0.51 9.15 -1.87
N ARG A 55 0.63 10.10 -2.80
CA ARG A 55 1.61 10.06 -3.88
C ARG A 55 3.05 10.19 -3.37
N MET A 56 3.30 11.08 -2.41
CA MET A 56 4.62 11.20 -1.77
C MET A 56 5.00 9.90 -1.08
N ALA A 57 4.07 9.30 -0.31
CA ALA A 57 4.30 8.02 0.37
C ALA A 57 4.59 6.88 -0.62
N TYR A 58 3.82 6.80 -1.71
CA TYR A 58 4.03 5.81 -2.75
C TYR A 58 5.40 5.98 -3.44
N SER A 59 5.76 7.21 -3.79
CA SER A 59 7.01 7.52 -4.50
C SER A 59 8.26 7.34 -3.62
N ALA A 60 8.11 7.34 -2.30
CA ALA A 60 9.20 7.09 -1.36
C ALA A 60 9.59 5.60 -1.25
N VAL A 61 8.78 4.70 -1.82
CA VAL A 61 9.02 3.25 -1.79
C VAL A 61 9.40 2.78 -3.19
N ALA A 62 10.59 2.20 -3.32
CA ALA A 62 11.01 1.52 -4.53
C ALA A 62 10.30 0.16 -4.63
N ILE A 63 9.56 -0.07 -5.73
CA ILE A 63 9.01 -1.39 -6.05
C ILE A 63 10.14 -2.22 -6.66
N PRO A 64 10.43 -3.43 -6.15
CA PRO A 64 11.46 -4.29 -6.71
C PRO A 64 11.22 -4.56 -8.21
N GLU A 65 12.25 -4.38 -9.04
CA GLU A 65 12.15 -4.49 -10.50
C GLU A 65 11.65 -5.88 -10.94
N VAL A 66 12.06 -6.92 -10.21
CA VAL A 66 11.62 -8.30 -10.41
C VAL A 66 10.09 -8.47 -10.32
N PHE A 67 9.40 -7.62 -9.56
CA PHE A 67 7.95 -7.63 -9.44
C PHE A 67 7.28 -6.64 -10.40
N ALA A 68 7.92 -5.50 -10.67
CA ALA A 68 7.42 -4.53 -11.63
C ALA A 68 7.36 -5.09 -13.07
N ALA A 69 8.29 -5.97 -13.43
CA ALA A 69 8.40 -6.56 -14.76
C ALA A 69 7.89 -8.01 -14.84
N LEU A 70 7.10 -8.47 -13.86
CA LEU A 70 6.67 -9.87 -13.82
C LEU A 70 5.66 -10.16 -14.95
N ASP A 71 6.10 -10.90 -15.97
CA ASP A 71 5.33 -11.24 -17.17
C ASP A 71 4.60 -12.59 -17.10
N ARG A 72 4.83 -13.37 -16.03
CA ARG A 72 4.26 -14.69 -15.82
C ARG A 72 3.89 -14.91 -14.36
N ASP A 73 2.88 -15.74 -14.14
CA ASP A 73 2.52 -16.18 -12.79
C ASP A 73 3.69 -16.99 -12.19
N VAL A 74 4.02 -16.70 -10.94
CA VAL A 74 5.09 -17.36 -10.19
C VAL A 74 4.59 -17.86 -8.84
N THR A 75 5.25 -18.87 -8.31
CA THR A 75 5.03 -19.36 -6.94
C THR A 75 6.33 -19.18 -6.18
N LEU A 76 6.27 -18.45 -5.07
CA LEU A 76 7.43 -18.15 -4.23
C LEU A 76 7.04 -18.05 -2.75
N PRO A 77 7.99 -18.25 -1.83
CA PRO A 77 7.77 -17.96 -0.43
C PRO A 77 7.45 -16.47 -0.24
N ALA A 78 6.50 -16.15 0.65
CA ALA A 78 6.18 -14.76 0.98
C ALA A 78 7.38 -14.00 1.57
N THR A 79 8.31 -14.71 2.22
CA THR A 79 9.55 -14.14 2.74
C THR A 79 10.46 -13.61 1.63
N VAL A 80 10.46 -14.23 0.44
CA VAL A 80 11.25 -13.74 -0.71
C VAL A 80 10.70 -12.40 -1.20
N VAL A 81 9.38 -12.19 -1.11
CA VAL A 81 8.76 -10.90 -1.44
C VAL A 81 9.22 -9.83 -0.46
N GLU A 82 9.20 -10.14 0.84
CA GLU A 82 9.67 -9.23 1.89
C GLU A 82 11.15 -8.86 1.70
N GLU A 83 12.02 -9.87 1.51
CA GLU A 83 13.46 -9.69 1.30
C GLU A 83 13.74 -8.78 0.10
N ALA A 84 13.04 -8.98 -1.02
CA ALA A 84 13.19 -8.14 -2.20
C ALA A 84 12.81 -6.67 -1.95
N PHE A 85 11.77 -6.40 -1.15
CA PHE A 85 11.43 -5.04 -0.75
C PHE A 85 12.48 -4.41 0.16
N LEU A 86 13.05 -5.19 1.09
CA LEU A 86 14.13 -4.72 1.98
C LEU A 86 15.42 -4.42 1.20
N GLU A 87 15.74 -5.23 0.19
CA GLU A 87 16.89 -4.99 -0.69
C GLU A 87 16.70 -3.72 -1.53
N ALA A 88 15.52 -3.52 -2.10
CA ALA A 88 15.20 -2.33 -2.89
C ALA A 88 15.09 -1.05 -2.04
N ASN A 89 14.85 -1.16 -0.73
CA ASN A 89 14.64 -0.04 0.18
C ASN A 89 15.52 -0.15 1.44
N PRO A 90 16.81 0.22 1.37
CA PRO A 90 17.76 0.05 2.49
C PRO A 90 17.38 0.76 3.81
N GLY A 91 16.43 1.69 3.77
CA GLY A 91 15.88 2.36 4.97
C GLY A 91 14.77 1.58 5.69
N LEU A 92 14.27 0.49 5.10
CA LEU A 92 13.26 -0.38 5.71
C LEU A 92 13.92 -1.48 6.54
N THR A 93 13.21 -1.91 7.57
CA THR A 93 13.55 -3.09 8.38
C THR A 93 12.38 -4.07 8.35
N PRO A 94 12.58 -5.36 8.68
CA PRO A 94 11.50 -6.36 8.71
C PRO A 94 10.32 -5.95 9.60
N ALA A 95 10.55 -5.15 10.64
CA ALA A 95 9.47 -4.67 11.50
C ALA A 95 8.59 -3.58 10.86
N MET A 96 9.01 -2.98 9.74
CA MET A 96 8.37 -1.83 9.09
C MET A 96 7.52 -2.20 7.86
N ILE A 97 7.63 -3.45 7.40
CA ILE A 97 6.90 -4.00 6.27
C ILE A 97 6.17 -5.27 6.72
N THR A 98 5.03 -5.55 6.10
CA THR A 98 4.37 -6.86 6.25
C THR A 98 3.79 -7.31 4.94
N ILE A 99 4.03 -8.57 4.59
CA ILE A 99 3.48 -9.20 3.38
C ILE A 99 2.24 -9.98 3.78
N THR A 100 1.11 -9.68 3.15
CA THR A 100 -0.15 -10.38 3.42
C THR A 100 -0.44 -11.37 2.30
N CYS A 101 -1.07 -12.50 2.65
CA CYS A 101 -1.59 -13.44 1.67
C CYS A 101 -3.10 -13.58 1.81
N LYS A 102 -3.76 -13.84 0.68
CA LYS A 102 -5.18 -14.11 0.60
C LYS A 102 -5.45 -15.21 -0.42
N SER A 103 -6.21 -16.22 -0.02
CA SER A 103 -6.61 -17.33 -0.92
C SER A 103 -5.43 -18.02 -1.62
N GLY A 104 -4.31 -18.19 -0.91
CA GLY A 104 -3.10 -18.84 -1.45
C GLY A 104 -2.23 -17.98 -2.38
N MET A 105 -2.50 -16.68 -2.43
CA MET A 105 -1.74 -15.73 -3.24
C MET A 105 -1.12 -14.64 -2.36
N ILE A 106 0.00 -14.07 -2.80
CA ILE A 106 0.51 -12.80 -2.30
C ILE A 106 -0.56 -11.73 -2.57
N GLY A 107 -0.99 -11.06 -1.52
CA GLY A 107 -2.06 -10.06 -1.57
C GLY A 107 -1.51 -8.64 -1.61
N GLU A 108 -0.84 -8.21 -0.55
CA GLU A 108 -0.39 -6.83 -0.38
C GLU A 108 0.95 -6.79 0.36
N ALA A 109 1.85 -5.91 -0.06
CA ALA A 109 2.93 -5.40 0.77
C ALA A 109 2.44 -4.14 1.49
N ARG A 110 2.49 -4.14 2.83
CA ARG A 110 2.06 -3.00 3.65
C ARG A 110 3.26 -2.42 4.37
N ILE A 111 3.51 -1.13 4.16
CA ILE A 111 4.62 -0.40 4.79
C ILE A 111 4.02 0.56 5.81
N CYS A 112 4.59 0.56 7.02
CA CYS A 112 4.10 1.37 8.13
C CYS A 112 4.90 2.66 8.25
N LEU A 113 4.19 3.79 8.20
CA LEU A 113 4.78 5.13 8.23
C LEU A 113 4.28 5.94 9.43
N THR A 114 5.07 6.93 9.86
CA THR A 114 4.61 8.02 10.72
C THR A 114 3.70 8.96 9.93
N LYS A 115 3.11 9.95 10.60
CA LYS A 115 2.32 10.99 9.91
C LYS A 115 3.18 11.88 9.02
N ASP A 116 4.47 11.94 9.30
CA ASP A 116 5.48 12.67 8.53
C ASP A 116 6.11 11.79 7.43
N LEU A 117 5.50 10.62 7.15
CA LEU A 117 5.91 9.66 6.13
C LEU A 117 7.26 8.97 6.38
N GLU A 118 7.75 8.98 7.62
CA GLU A 118 8.96 8.26 7.99
C GLU A 118 8.65 6.78 8.28
N PRO A 119 9.46 5.81 7.82
CA PRO A 119 9.29 4.41 8.16
C PRO A 119 9.31 4.16 9.67
N ARG A 120 8.35 3.36 10.14
CA ARG A 120 8.24 2.97 11.55
C ARG A 120 7.84 1.52 11.69
N ALA A 121 8.14 0.93 12.84
CA ALA A 121 7.65 -0.42 13.15
C ALA A 121 6.11 -0.46 13.08
N CYS A 122 5.59 -1.50 12.41
CA CYS A 122 4.16 -1.77 12.30
C CYS A 122 3.54 -2.08 13.66
N GLY A 123 2.27 -1.69 13.84
CA GLY A 123 1.48 -2.08 15.00
C GLY A 123 1.24 -3.59 15.04
N LEU A 124 1.04 -4.14 16.25
CA LEU A 124 0.77 -5.57 16.47
C LEU A 124 -0.46 -6.10 15.72
N ASP A 125 -1.40 -5.21 15.39
CA ASP A 125 -2.60 -5.51 14.61
C ASP A 125 -2.35 -5.62 13.11
N VAL A 126 -1.28 -4.98 12.62
CA VAL A 126 -0.89 -4.97 11.20
C VAL A 126 0.22 -5.98 10.91
N ALA A 127 1.19 -6.15 11.82
CA ALA A 127 2.35 -7.04 11.68
C ALA A 127 1.96 -8.54 11.67
N ARG A 128 1.37 -8.98 10.57
CA ARG A 128 0.92 -10.36 10.35
C ARG A 128 1.44 -10.85 9.01
N ASP A 129 2.70 -11.26 9.04
CA ASP A 129 3.34 -11.77 7.84
C ASP A 129 2.73 -13.10 7.42
N CYS A 130 2.48 -13.16 6.12
CA CYS A 130 2.25 -14.40 5.44
C CYS A 130 3.50 -15.28 5.54
N ARG A 131 3.31 -16.51 6.01
CA ARG A 131 4.39 -17.51 6.14
C ARG A 131 4.27 -18.63 5.10
N MET A 132 3.50 -18.40 4.04
CA MET A 132 3.29 -19.42 3.01
C MET A 132 4.59 -19.63 2.23
N PRO A 133 5.07 -20.88 2.11
CA PRO A 133 6.27 -21.21 1.34
C PRO A 133 6.00 -21.23 -0.17
N ASP A 134 4.74 -21.30 -0.57
CA ASP A 134 4.28 -21.50 -1.94
C ASP A 134 3.13 -20.54 -2.32
N ALA A 135 3.30 -19.26 -1.98
CA ALA A 135 2.33 -18.24 -2.34
C ALA A 135 2.41 -17.92 -3.84
N ARG A 136 1.26 -17.90 -4.52
CA ARG A 136 1.19 -17.51 -5.93
C ARG A 136 1.21 -15.99 -6.08
N MET A 137 1.86 -15.51 -7.11
CA MET A 137 1.86 -14.11 -7.52
C MET A 137 1.61 -14.03 -9.01
N ASN A 138 0.60 -13.25 -9.40
CA ASN A 138 0.18 -13.14 -10.79
C ASN A 138 1.08 -12.17 -11.57
N ALA A 139 1.18 -12.38 -12.87
CA ALA A 139 1.80 -11.42 -13.78
C ALA A 139 1.16 -10.03 -13.67
N VAL A 140 1.98 -8.99 -13.82
CA VAL A 140 1.52 -7.61 -14.01
C VAL A 140 0.87 -7.51 -15.40
N ARG A 141 -0.32 -6.91 -15.48
CA ARG A 141 -1.12 -6.78 -16.71
C ARG A 141 -1.30 -5.33 -17.11
#